data_AF-A0A3C0HZT8-F1
#
_entry.id   AF-A0A3C0HZT8-F1
#
_cell.length_a   1.000
_cell.length_b   1.000
_cell.length_c   1.000
_cell.angle_alpha   90.00
_cell.angle_beta   90.00
_cell.angle_gamma   90.00
#
_symmetry.space_group_name_H-M   'P 1'
#
loop_
_entity.id
_entity.type
_entity.pdbx_description
1 polymer ?
#
loop_
_entity_poly.entity_id
_entity_poly.type
_entity_poly.pdbx_seq_one_letter_code
_entity_poly.pdbx_strand_id
1 'polypeptide(L)' 'MTVKPTLTLYTRQGCHLCDEMKLQLEPFQREYGFSLNVVDIDADSYLKLRYGERVPVLAAGDQEI' A
#
# COMPACT_ATOMS: atom_id res chain seq x y z
N MET A 1 -22.19 12.13 2.09
CA MET A 1 -21.75 10.75 1.78
C MET A 1 -20.24 10.77 1.71
N THR A 2 -19.55 10.49 2.82
CA THR A 2 -18.08 10.58 2.86
C THR A 2 -17.50 9.32 2.23
N VAL A 3 -16.98 9.43 1.02
CA VAL A 3 -16.28 8.33 0.36
C VAL A 3 -15.02 8.06 1.17
N LYS A 4 -14.93 6.88 1.79
CA LYS A 4 -13.70 6.46 2.47
C LYS A 4 -12.61 6.29 1.41
N PRO A 5 -11.46 6.98 1.53
CA PRO A 5 -10.37 6.75 0.60
C PRO A 5 -9.90 5.31 0.73
N THR A 6 -9.52 4.69 -0.40
CA THR A 6 -8.93 3.36 -0.42
C THR A 6 -7.49 3.51 -0.87
N LEU A 7 -6.57 3.14 0.01
CA LEU A 7 -5.15 3.12 -0.22
C LEU A 7 -4.73 1.68 -0.54
N THR A 8 -3.88 1.51 -1.53
CA THR A 8 -3.25 0.25 -1.91
C THR A 8 -1.76 0.37 -1.62
N LEU A 9 -1.26 -0.46 -0.72
CA LEU A 9 0.16 -0.59 -0.42
C LEU A 9 0.73 -1.75 -1.22
N TYR A 10 1.54 -1.43 -2.22
CA TYR A 10 2.33 -2.39 -2.96
C TYR A 10 3.56 -2.76 -2.15
N THR A 11 3.63 -4.04 -1.77
CA THR A 11 4.69 -4.63 -0.96
C THR A 11 5.32 -5.80 -1.71
N ARG A 12 6.44 -6.31 -1.20
CA ARG A 12 7.01 -7.60 -1.61
C ARG A 12 7.39 -8.40 -0.38
N GLN A 13 7.46 -9.73 -0.53
CA GLN A 13 8.00 -10.57 0.52
C GLN A 13 9.41 -10.13 0.98
N GLY A 14 9.59 -10.10 2.30
CA GLY A 14 10.87 -9.79 2.95
C GLY A 14 11.19 -8.30 3.12
N CYS A 15 10.22 -7.39 2.95
CA CYS A 15 10.45 -5.96 3.15
C CYS A 15 10.08 -5.52 4.57
N HIS A 16 11.05 -5.46 5.48
CA HIS A 16 10.84 -4.93 6.84
C HIS A 16 10.24 -3.51 6.86
N LEU A 17 10.56 -2.68 5.86
CA LEU A 17 10.02 -1.33 5.74
C LEU A 17 8.51 -1.31 5.52
N CYS A 18 7.94 -2.36 4.91
CA CYS A 18 6.50 -2.46 4.71
C CYS A 18 5.75 -2.72 6.02
N ASP A 19 6.31 -3.52 6.92
CA ASP A 19 5.75 -3.75 8.26
C ASP A 19 5.78 -2.46 9.10
N GLU A 20 6.90 -1.74 9.09
CA GLU A 20 7.01 -0.43 9.76
C GLU A 20 5.97 0.56 9.22
N MET A 21 5.83 0.65 7.89
CA MET A 21 4.85 1.54 7.26
C MET A 21 3.41 1.14 7.59
N LYS A 22 3.12 -0.17 7.69
CA LYS A 22 1.79 -0.66 8.09
C LYS A 22 1.49 -0.30 9.55
N LEU A 23 2.46 -0.47 10.45
CA LEU A 23 2.35 -0.06 11.86
C LEU A 23 2.12 1.45 11.98
N GLN A 24 2.79 2.25 11.15
CA GLN A 24 2.54 3.68 11.10
C GLN A 24 1.17 4.02 10.53
N LEU A 25 0.64 3.26 9.57
CA LEU A 25 -0.67 3.51 8.95
C LEU A 25 -1.85 3.09 9.83
N GLU A 26 -1.71 2.12 10.74
CA GLU A 26 -2.79 1.70 11.66
C GLU A 26 -3.47 2.84 12.43
N PRO A 27 -2.75 3.77 13.09
CA PRO A 27 -3.38 4.91 13.75
C PRO A 27 -4.08 5.86 12.77
N PHE A 28 -3.49 6.12 11.59
CA PHE A 28 -4.14 6.95 10.57
C PHE A 28 -5.39 6.26 10.01
N GLN A 29 -5.38 4.94 9.88
CA GLN A 29 -6.54 4.18 9.42
C GLN A 29 -7.71 4.36 10.39
N ARG A 30 -7.44 4.40 11.70
CA ARG A 30 -8.45 4.69 12.73
C ARG A 30 -8.89 6.16 12.74
N GLU A 31 -7.97 7.09 12.53
CA GLU A 31 -8.25 8.54 12.57
C GLU A 31 -9.03 9.02 11.33
N TYR A 32 -8.61 8.61 10.14
CA TYR A 32 -9.18 9.03 8.85
C TYR A 32 -10.22 8.04 8.31
N GLY A 33 -10.24 6.81 8.81
CA GLY A 33 -11.24 5.80 8.44
C GLY A 33 -11.09 5.23 7.02
N PHE A 34 -9.88 5.26 6.44
CA PHE A 34 -9.61 4.74 5.08
C PHE A 34 -9.43 3.21 5.05
N SER A 35 -9.56 2.62 3.87
CA SER A 35 -9.27 1.20 3.64
C SER A 35 -7.84 1.04 3.15
N LEU A 36 -7.06 0.12 3.72
CA LEU A 36 -5.71 -0.19 3.28
C LEU A 36 -5.71 -1.60 2.66
N ASN A 37 -5.37 -1.70 1.38
CA ASN A 37 -5.25 -2.94 0.64
C ASN A 37 -3.77 -3.26 0.42
N VAL A 38 -3.29 -4.39 0.92
CA VAL A 38 -1.88 -4.77 0.77
C VAL A 38 -1.77 -5.73 -0.41
N VAL A 39 -1.04 -5.33 -1.45
CA VAL A 39 -0.87 -6.10 -2.68
C VAL A 39 0.59 -6.50 -2.80
N ASP A 40 0.84 -7.80 -2.87
CA ASP A 40 2.16 -8.32 -3.13
C ASP A 40 2.47 -8.21 -4.63
N ILE A 41 3.53 -7.46 -4.97
CA ILE A 41 3.93 -7.27 -6.36
C ILE A 41 4.59 -8.51 -6.95
N ASP A 42 5.04 -9.47 -6.13
CA ASP A 42 5.68 -10.70 -6.61
C ASP A 42 4.64 -11.67 -7.19
N ALA A 43 3.41 -11.63 -6.66
CA ALA A 43 2.26 -12.35 -7.17
C ALA A 43 1.83 -11.92 -8.58
N ASP A 44 2.18 -10.70 -9.03
CA ASP A 44 1.72 -10.12 -10.28
C ASP A 44 2.88 -9.61 -11.13
N SER A 45 3.15 -10.27 -12.26
CA SER A 45 4.33 -9.98 -13.08
C SER A 45 4.35 -8.54 -13.61
N TYR A 46 3.18 -7.95 -13.84
CA TYR A 46 3.05 -6.56 -14.29
C TYR A 46 3.44 -5.56 -13.18
N LEU A 47 2.97 -5.79 -11.95
CA LEU A 47 3.32 -4.97 -10.80
C LEU A 47 4.80 -5.15 -10.43
N LYS A 48 5.34 -6.37 -10.53
CA LYS A 48 6.77 -6.64 -10.37
C LYS A 48 7.63 -5.87 -11.36
N LEU A 49 7.18 -5.76 -12.61
CA LEU A 49 7.91 -5.01 -13.65
C LEU A 49 7.80 -3.50 -13.43
N ARG A 50 6.63 -3.01 -13.02
CA ARG A 50 6.37 -1.58 -12.78
C ARG A 50 7.08 -1.07 -11.52
N TYR A 51 6.94 -1.79 -10.42
CA TYR A 51 7.41 -1.38 -9.10
C TYR A 51 8.74 -2.03 -8.74
N GLY A 52 8.91 -3.34 -8.95
CA GLY A 52 10.18 -4.04 -8.76
C GLY A 52 10.86 -3.73 -7.41
N GLU A 53 11.91 -2.92 -7.46
CA GLU A 53 12.70 -2.51 -6.28
C GLU A 53 12.21 -1.21 -5.61
N ARG A 54 11.21 -0.54 -6.17
CA ARG A 54 10.65 0.73 -5.69
C ARG A 54 9.63 0.56 -4.56
N VAL A 55 9.39 -0.67 -4.11
CA VAL A 55 8.50 -0.95 -2.97
C VAL A 55 9.18 -0.59 -1.63
N PRO A 56 8.43 -0.09 -0.64
CA PRO A 56 6.96 0.10 -0.61
C PRO A 56 6.47 1.25 -1.49
N VAL A 57 5.34 1.05 -2.20
CA VAL A 57 4.62 2.12 -2.92
C VAL A 57 3.20 2.21 -2.40
N LEU A 58 2.75 3.42 -2.08
CA LEU A 58 1.37 3.69 -1.68
C LEU A 58 0.60 4.28 -2.86
N ALA A 59 -0.62 3.83 -3.09
CA ALA A 59 -1.50 4.38 -4.11
C ALA A 59 -2.88 4.65 -3.53
N ALA A 60 -3.44 5.84 -3.73
CA ALA A 60 -4.83 6.17 -3.44
C ALA A 60 -5.67 6.07 -4.71
N GLY A 61 -6.41 4.97 -4.86
CA GLY A 61 -7.21 4.72 -6.06
C GLY A 61 -6.36 4.66 -7.32
N ASP A 62 -6.48 5.67 -8.18
CA ASP A 62 -5.75 5.78 -9.45
C ASP A 62 -4.42 6.55 -9.31
N GLN A 63 -4.16 7.17 -8.14
CA GLN A 63 -3.00 8.04 -7.94
C GLN A 63 -1.97 7.42 -6.98
N GLU A 64 -0.73 7.32 -7.43
CA GLU A 64 0.43 6.94 -6.60
C GLU A 64 0.83 8.11 -5.69
N ILE A 65 1.15 7.84 -4.41
CA ILE A 65 1.53 8.83 -3.37
C ILE A 65 2.98 8.60 -2.93
#